data_AF-A0A8S4R2V6-F1
#
_entry.id   AF-A0A8S4R2V6-F1
#
_cell.length_a   1.000
_cell.length_b   1.000
_cell.length_c   1.000
_cell.angle_alpha   90.00
_cell.angle_beta   90.00
_cell.angle_gamma   90.00
#
_symmetry.space_group_name_H-M   'P 1'
#
loop_
_entity.id
_entity.type
_entity.pdbx_description
1 polymer ?
#
loop_
_entity_poly.entity_id
_entity_poly.type
_entity_poly.pdbx_seq_one_letter_code
_entity_poly.pdbx_strand_id
1 'polypeptide(L)'
;RVRYRKKVFANVEDTKSTKGIVKYDDPDVERVRRAHLNDLENIPAFWLLGALYLTTGPSAELATLLFRVFTAGRIIHTIVYAIKPLPQPARAIAYGIPYLINWFMGVRIISHYINAL
;
A
#
# COMPACT_ATOMS: atom_id res chain seq x y z
N ARG A 1 -15.90 2.47 8.94
CA ARG A 1 -17.15 2.57 8.13
C ARG A 1 -17.77 1.21 7.78
N VAL A 2 -17.06 0.28 7.13
CA VAL A 2 -17.64 -1.02 6.71
C VAL A 2 -18.13 -1.86 7.91
N ARG A 3 -17.34 -1.95 8.98
CA ARG A 3 -17.70 -2.61 10.25
C ARG A 3 -19.02 -2.09 10.83
N TYR A 4 -19.17 -0.78 10.96
CA TYR A 4 -20.40 -0.15 11.43
C TYR A 4 -21.60 -0.39 10.51
N ARG A 5 -21.43 -0.29 9.18
CA ARG A 5 -22.50 -0.55 8.21
C ARG A 5 -23.01 -1.99 8.28
N LYS A 6 -22.10 -2.95 8.44
CA LYS A 6 -22.43 -4.39 8.54
C LYS A 6 -22.73 -4.85 9.96
N LYS A 7 -22.50 -4.01 10.97
CA LYS A 7 -22.53 -4.35 12.39
C LYS A 7 -21.66 -5.58 12.74
N VAL A 8 -20.55 -5.73 12.02
CA VAL A 8 -19.57 -6.80 12.25
C VAL A 8 -18.31 -6.20 12.86
N PHE A 9 -17.98 -6.64 14.07
CA PHE A 9 -16.89 -6.10 14.87
C PHE A 9 -15.88 -7.18 15.26
N ALA A 10 -14.67 -6.75 15.64
CA ALA A 10 -13.62 -7.65 16.10
C ALA A 10 -13.64 -7.83 17.61
N ASN A 11 -14.19 -6.85 18.35
CA ASN A 11 -14.18 -6.83 19.81
C ASN A 11 -15.62 -6.92 20.33
N VAL A 12 -15.80 -7.62 21.46
CA VAL A 12 -17.10 -7.79 22.11
C VAL A 12 -17.64 -6.44 22.60
N GLU A 13 -16.78 -5.54 23.08
CA GLU A 13 -17.15 -4.21 23.58
C GLU A 13 -17.89 -3.38 22.53
N ASP A 14 -17.42 -3.41 21.28
CA ASP A 14 -18.02 -2.67 20.17
C ASP A 14 -19.44 -3.14 19.84
N THR A 15 -19.76 -4.41 20.14
CA THR A 15 -21.07 -5.01 19.84
C THR A 15 -22.15 -4.60 20.82
N LYS A 16 -21.79 -4.28 22.07
CA LYS A 16 -22.73 -3.92 23.15
C LYS A 16 -23.55 -2.69 22.80
N SER A 17 -22.91 -1.69 22.18
CA SER A 17 -23.54 -0.41 21.84
C SER A 17 -24.28 -0.43 20.49
N THR A 18 -23.96 -1.38 19.59
CA THR A 18 -24.47 -1.39 18.21
C THR A 18 -25.38 -2.58 17.87
N LYS A 19 -25.64 -3.49 18.83
CA LYS A 19 -26.29 -4.79 18.59
C LYS A 19 -25.61 -5.56 17.44
N GLY A 20 -24.28 -5.47 17.38
CA GLY A 20 -23.47 -6.12 16.37
C GLY A 20 -23.08 -7.55 16.75
N ILE A 21 -22.44 -8.26 15.83
CA ILE A 21 -21.84 -9.57 16.09
C ILE A 21 -20.32 -9.50 16.02
N VAL A 22 -19.65 -10.27 16.87
CA VAL A 22 -18.21 -10.48 16.75
C VAL A 22 -18.00 -11.54 15.68
N LYS A 23 -17.38 -11.15 14.57
CA LYS A 23 -17.13 -12.03 13.44
C LYS A 23 -15.87 -11.56 12.70
N TYR A 24 -14.99 -12.49 12.37
CA TYR A 24 -13.67 -12.19 11.79
C TYR A 24 -13.58 -12.51 10.29
N ASP A 25 -14.53 -13.28 9.77
CA ASP A 25 -14.56 -13.82 8.40
C ASP A 25 -15.48 -13.04 7.46
N ASP A 26 -15.94 -11.83 7.81
CA ASP A 26 -16.74 -11.02 6.89
C ASP A 26 -15.90 -10.63 5.65
N PRO A 27 -16.30 -11.05 4.44
CA PRO A 27 -15.47 -10.86 3.25
C PRO A 27 -15.14 -9.40 2.91
N ASP A 28 -16.02 -8.45 3.26
CA ASP A 28 -15.79 -7.03 2.95
C ASP A 28 -14.91 -6.37 4.02
N VAL A 29 -15.07 -6.73 5.29
CA VAL A 29 -14.18 -6.28 6.37
C VAL A 29 -12.76 -6.79 6.14
N GLU A 30 -12.62 -8.07 5.79
CA GLU A 30 -11.32 -8.68 5.50
C GLU A 30 -10.70 -8.16 4.20
N ARG A 31 -11.51 -7.74 3.22
CA ARG A 31 -10.99 -7.04 2.03
C ARG A 31 -10.37 -5.70 2.42
N VAL A 32 -11.05 -4.89 3.21
CA VAL A 32 -10.48 -3.61 3.68
C VAL A 32 -9.22 -3.84 4.53
N ARG A 33 -9.23 -4.85 5.41
CA ARG A 33 -8.06 -5.22 6.22
C ARG A 33 -6.86 -5.57 5.34
N ARG A 34 -7.04 -6.42 4.32
CA ARG A 34 -5.97 -6.79 3.38
C ARG A 34 -5.46 -5.61 2.57
N ALA A 35 -6.33 -4.69 2.16
CA ALA A 35 -5.91 -3.45 1.49
C ALA A 35 -4.97 -2.64 2.39
N HIS A 36 -5.36 -2.42 3.65
CA HIS A 36 -4.54 -1.69 4.62
C HIS A 36 -3.23 -2.39 4.94
N LEU A 37 -3.23 -3.72 5.10
CA LEU A 37 -1.99 -4.47 5.32
C LEU A 37 -1.02 -4.32 4.15
N ASN A 38 -1.52 -4.37 2.91
CA ASN A 38 -0.68 -4.13 1.75
C ASN A 38 -0.12 -2.69 1.73
N ASP A 39 -0.93 -1.69 2.09
CA ASP A 39 -0.44 -0.30 2.24
C ASP A 39 0.65 -0.21 3.34
N LEU A 40 0.46 -0.90 4.47
CA LEU A 40 1.42 -0.94 5.58
C LEU A 40 2.74 -1.63 5.22
N GLU A 41 2.74 -2.59 4.31
CA GLU A 41 3.97 -3.26 3.85
C GLU A 41 4.76 -2.40 2.85
N ASN A 42 4.08 -1.63 2.00
CA ASN A 42 4.72 -0.99 0.84
C ASN A 42 5.05 0.50 1.06
N ILE A 43 4.21 1.23 1.78
CA ILE A 43 4.39 2.67 1.98
C ILE A 43 5.60 2.97 2.89
N PRO A 44 5.78 2.30 4.05
CA PRO A 44 6.96 2.52 4.89
C PRO A 44 8.27 2.12 4.20
N ALA A 45 8.24 1.02 3.42
CA ALA A 45 9.39 0.62 2.60
C ALA A 45 9.75 1.70 1.57
N PHE A 46 8.76 2.27 0.90
CA PHE A 46 8.96 3.39 -0.03
C PHE A 46 9.48 4.65 0.66
N TRP A 47 9.04 4.98 1.88
CA TRP A 47 9.59 6.13 2.62
C TRP A 47 11.07 5.96 2.90
N LEU A 48 11.48 4.78 3.37
CA LEU A 48 12.89 4.48 3.64
C LEU A 48 13.72 4.52 2.36
N LEU A 49 13.27 3.82 1.31
CA LEU A 49 13.97 3.79 0.02
C LEU A 49 13.99 5.16 -0.66
N GLY A 50 12.91 5.92 -0.59
CA GLY A 50 12.84 7.28 -1.13
C GLY A 50 13.81 8.22 -0.43
N ALA A 51 13.88 8.17 0.90
CA ALA A 51 14.84 8.97 1.67
C ALA A 51 16.30 8.62 1.30
N LEU A 52 16.63 7.32 1.24
CA LEU A 52 17.95 6.84 0.85
C LEU A 52 18.28 7.09 -0.63
N TYR A 53 17.29 7.07 -1.51
CA TYR A 53 17.52 7.36 -2.93
C TYR A 53 17.86 8.83 -3.14
N LEU A 54 17.29 9.75 -2.36
CA LEU A 54 17.63 11.17 -2.45
C LEU A 54 19.08 11.47 -2.04
N THR A 55 19.69 10.66 -1.17
CA THR A 55 21.08 10.83 -0.75
C THR A 55 22.09 10.40 -1.83
N THR A 56 21.66 9.67 -2.87
CA THR A 56 22.54 9.27 -3.99
C THR A 56 22.69 10.34 -5.07
N GLY A 57 22.18 11.56 -4.84
CA GLY A 57 22.19 12.67 -5.81
C GLY A 57 21.47 12.38 -7.15
N PRO A 58 20.25 11.80 -7.15
CA PRO A 58 19.52 11.51 -8.39
C PRO A 58 19.05 12.80 -9.07
N SER A 59 18.75 12.73 -10.37
CA SER A 59 18.13 13.87 -11.05
C SER A 59 16.75 14.18 -10.47
N ALA A 60 16.47 15.46 -10.23
CA ALA A 60 15.23 15.92 -9.63
C ALA A 60 13.99 15.48 -10.43
N GLU A 61 14.09 15.48 -11.75
CA GLU A 61 13.02 15.03 -12.65
C GLU A 61 12.70 13.54 -12.47
N LEU A 62 13.71 12.68 -12.43
CA LEU A 62 13.50 11.24 -12.24
C LEU A 62 12.96 10.92 -10.84
N ALA A 63 13.52 11.53 -9.80
CA ALA A 63 13.02 11.35 -8.43
C ALA A 63 11.55 11.77 -8.31
N THR A 64 11.19 12.93 -8.87
CA THR A 64 9.81 13.44 -8.86
C THR A 64 8.87 12.51 -9.64
N LEU A 65 9.30 12.02 -10.79
CA LEU A 65 8.51 11.09 -11.61
C LEU A 65 8.24 9.79 -10.85
N LEU A 66 9.27 9.17 -10.27
CA LEU A 66 9.14 7.92 -9.51
C LEU A 66 8.17 8.08 -8.34
N PHE A 67 8.25 9.20 -7.60
CA PHE A 67 7.37 9.45 -6.46
C PHE A 67 5.92 9.68 -6.88
N ARG A 68 5.70 10.39 -7.99
CA ARG A 68 4.36 10.59 -8.56
C ARG A 68 3.75 9.28 -9.03
N VAL A 69 4.50 8.46 -9.77
CA VAL A 69 4.01 7.17 -10.29
C VAL A 69 3.74 6.20 -9.15
N PHE A 70 4.61 6.16 -8.12
CA PHE A 70 4.36 5.35 -6.93
C PHE A 70 3.05 5.76 -6.24
N THR A 71 2.89 7.06 -5.96
CA THR A 71 1.71 7.60 -5.27
C THR A 71 0.43 7.33 -6.07
N ALA A 72 0.44 7.60 -7.38
CA ALA A 72 -0.70 7.32 -8.26
C ALA A 72 -1.02 5.82 -8.28
N GLY A 73 -0.02 4.95 -8.36
CA GLY A 73 -0.20 3.50 -8.30
C GLY A 73 -0.84 3.03 -6.99
N ARG A 74 -0.43 3.58 -5.83
CA ARG A 74 -1.07 3.27 -4.54
C ARG A 74 -2.52 3.74 -4.49
N ILE A 75 -2.82 4.95 -4.96
CA ILE A 75 -4.21 5.46 -5.03
C ILE A 75 -5.07 4.54 -5.90
N ILE A 76 -4.58 4.16 -7.08
CA ILE A 76 -5.28 3.24 -7.98
C ILE A 76 -5.47 1.88 -7.30
N HIS A 77 -4.44 1.34 -6.64
CA HIS A 77 -4.53 0.10 -5.90
C HIS A 77 -5.64 0.15 -4.84
N THR A 78 -5.70 1.20 -4.02
CA THR A 78 -6.75 1.38 -3.00
C THR A 78 -8.14 1.48 -3.65
N ILE A 79 -8.29 2.20 -4.77
CA ILE A 79 -9.57 2.30 -5.48
C ILE A 79 -10.03 0.93 -5.99
N VAL A 80 -9.14 0.20 -6.67
CA VAL A 80 -9.43 -1.10 -7.29
C VAL A 80 -9.63 -2.21 -6.26
N TYR A 81 -9.00 -2.10 -5.08
CA TYR A 81 -9.10 -3.10 -4.03
C TYR A 81 -10.29 -2.85 -3.09
N ALA A 82 -10.50 -1.60 -2.65
CA ALA A 82 -11.42 -1.27 -1.56
C ALA A 82 -12.73 -0.63 -2.03
N ILE A 83 -12.73 0.16 -3.12
CA ILE A 83 -13.91 0.92 -3.57
C ILE A 83 -14.68 0.15 -4.64
N LYS A 84 -14.00 -0.26 -5.72
CA LYS A 84 -14.61 -1.00 -6.82
C LYS A 84 -13.77 -2.25 -7.11
N PRO A 85 -14.12 -3.41 -6.51
CA PRO A 85 -13.38 -4.65 -6.68
C PRO A 85 -13.37 -5.06 -8.15
N LEU A 86 -12.30 -4.74 -8.88
CA LEU A 86 -12.13 -5.24 -10.25
C LEU A 86 -11.52 -6.64 -10.21
N PRO A 87 -11.89 -7.50 -11.17
CA PRO A 87 -11.22 -8.78 -11.35
C PRO A 87 -9.72 -8.59 -11.63
N GLN A 88 -8.94 -9.64 -11.41
CA GLN A 88 -7.57 -9.68 -11.92
C GLN A 88 -7.61 -9.43 -13.44
N PRO A 89 -6.65 -8.71 -14.06
CA PRO A 89 -5.28 -8.41 -13.59
C PRO A 89 -5.08 -7.01 -12.99
N ALA A 90 -6.13 -6.17 -12.90
CA ALA A 90 -6.00 -4.75 -12.51
C ALA A 90 -5.29 -4.55 -11.16
N ARG A 91 -5.56 -5.43 -10.18
CA ARG A 91 -4.90 -5.42 -8.86
C ARG A 91 -3.40 -5.75 -8.93
N ALA A 92 -3.03 -6.73 -9.76
CA ALA A 92 -1.65 -7.16 -9.91
C ALA A 92 -0.80 -6.05 -10.58
N ILE A 93 -1.37 -5.39 -11.58
CA ILE A 93 -0.71 -4.26 -12.27
C ILE A 93 -0.56 -3.06 -11.33
N ALA A 94 -1.64 -2.69 -10.62
CA ALA A 94 -1.61 -1.56 -9.68
C ALA A 94 -0.66 -1.79 -8.50
N TYR A 95 -0.41 -3.04 -8.11
CA TYR A 95 0.58 -3.41 -7.12
C TYR A 95 2.00 -3.50 -7.70
N GLY A 96 2.14 -4.09 -8.89
CA GLY A 96 3.43 -4.37 -9.51
C GLY A 96 4.22 -3.12 -9.87
N ILE A 97 3.56 -2.08 -10.38
CA ILE A 97 4.26 -0.83 -10.77
C ILE A 97 4.94 -0.15 -9.56
N PRO A 98 4.23 0.16 -8.44
CA PRO A 98 4.88 0.68 -7.23
C PRO A 98 5.98 -0.24 -6.68
N TYR A 99 5.78 -1.55 -6.76
CA TYR A 99 6.75 -2.52 -6.27
C TYR A 99 8.04 -2.51 -7.10
N LEU A 100 7.95 -2.42 -8.43
CA LEU A 100 9.10 -2.28 -9.32
C LEU A 100 9.88 -0.98 -9.07
N ILE A 101 9.18 0.11 -8.72
CA ILE A 101 9.83 1.38 -8.35
C ILE A 101 10.68 1.21 -7.09
N ASN A 102 10.16 0.51 -6.07
CA ASN A 102 10.93 0.20 -4.87
C ASN A 102 12.19 -0.62 -5.20
N TRP A 103 12.05 -1.65 -6.03
CA TRP A 103 13.20 -2.44 -6.49
C TRP A 103 14.24 -1.61 -7.24
N PHE A 104 13.79 -0.75 -8.16
CA PHE A 104 14.68 0.14 -8.91
C PHE A 104 15.47 1.06 -7.97
N MET A 105 14.78 1.73 -7.03
CA MET A 105 15.45 2.59 -6.04
C MET A 105 16.44 1.79 -5.18
N GLY A 106 16.05 0.60 -4.72
CA GLY A 106 16.92 -0.29 -3.94
C GLY A 106 18.21 -0.67 -4.67
N VAL A 107 18.11 -1.09 -5.93
CA VAL A 107 19.28 -1.44 -6.76
C VAL A 107 20.18 -0.21 -6.98
N ARG A 108 19.59 0.96 -7.23
CA ARG A 108 20.34 2.22 -7.40
C ARG A 108 21.10 2.62 -6.14
N ILE A 109 20.46 2.53 -4.99
CA ILE A 109 21.07 2.80 -3.68
C ILE A 109 22.26 1.86 -3.46
N ILE A 110 22.05 0.55 -3.60
CA ILE A 110 23.09 -0.46 -3.39
C ILE A 110 24.28 -0.22 -4.34
N SER A 111 24.00 -0.03 -5.63
CA SER A 111 25.02 0.23 -6.64
C SER A 111 25.82 1.50 -6.33
N HIS A 112 25.16 2.58 -5.91
CA HIS A 112 25.84 3.82 -5.57
C HIS A 112 26.80 3.65 -4.38
N TYR A 113 26.33 3.04 -3.28
CA TYR A 113 27.14 2.88 -2.07
C TYR A 113 28.25 1.82 -2.20
N ILE A 114 28.06 0.77 -3.01
CA ILE A 114 29.13 -0.20 -3.31
C ILE A 114 30.27 0.48 -4.08
N ASN A 115 29.97 1.33 -5.05
CA ASN A 115 30.99 2.02 -5.84
C ASN A 115 31.66 3.17 -5.06
N ALA A 116 31.09 3.59 -3.93
CA ALA A 116 31.64 4.65 -3.08
C ALA A 116 32.57 4.10 -1.97
N LEU A 117 32.63 2.78 -1.79
CA LEU A 117 33.58 2.08 -0.92
C LEU A 117 34.90 1.82 -1.65
#